data_AF-A0A3C0JCF9-F1
#
_entry.id   AF-A0A3C0JCF9-F1
#
_cell.length_a   1.000
_cell.length_b   1.000
_cell.length_c   1.000
_cell.angle_alpha   90.00
_cell.angle_beta   90.00
_cell.angle_gamma   90.00
#
_symmetry.space_group_name_H-M   'P 1'
#
loop_
_entity.id
_entity.type
_entity.pdbx_description
1 polymer ?
#
loop_
_entity_poly.entity_id
_entity_poly.type
_entity_poly.pdbx_seq_one_letter_code
_entity_poly.pdbx_strand_id
1 'polypeptide(L)'
;MLDSFRVALAQSPARGADAEARNTLLEAALRDGLPGLRDEAWKYTPLRALERRGFAPAPAAAPAIDPALLADIPAPRLVFVNGRHAAALSDLS
;
A
#
# COMPACT_ATOMS: atom_id res chain seq x y z
N MET A 1 11.48 1.36 11.35
CA MET A 1 10.25 1.12 10.56
C MET A 1 10.31 1.76 9.17
N LEU A 2 10.53 3.08 9.07
CA LEU A 2 10.63 3.76 7.76
C LEU A 2 11.74 3.20 6.85
N ASP A 3 12.85 2.72 7.41
CA ASP A 3 13.89 2.05 6.59
C ASP A 3 13.42 0.74 5.97
N SER A 4 12.71 -0.10 6.73
CA SER A 4 12.10 -1.33 6.19
C SER A 4 11.05 -1.02 5.13
N PHE A 5 10.34 0.11 5.28
CA PHE A 5 9.37 0.57 4.30
C PHE A 5 10.05 1.03 3.00
N ARG A 6 11.16 1.78 3.08
CA ARG A 6 11.99 2.15 1.92
C ARG A 6 12.44 0.91 1.15
N VAL A 7 12.96 -0.11 1.85
CA VAL A 7 13.39 -1.37 1.25
C VAL A 7 12.24 -2.11 0.58
N ALA A 8 11.09 -2.22 1.25
CA ALA A 8 9.91 -2.88 0.70
C ALA A 8 9.35 -2.16 -0.55
N LEU A 9 9.33 -0.83 -0.53
CA LEU A 9 8.86 -0.02 -1.67
C LEU A 9 9.76 -0.13 -2.89
N ALA A 10 11.09 -0.19 -2.70
CA ALA A 10 12.04 -0.38 -3.81
C ALA A 10 11.80 -1.70 -4.56
N GLN A 11 11.28 -2.72 -3.87
CA GLN A 11 10.95 -4.03 -4.46
C GLN A 11 9.54 -4.09 -5.04
N SER A 12 8.73 -3.05 -4.83
CA SER A 12 7.36 -2.98 -5.35
C SER A 12 7.35 -2.44 -6.79
N PRO A 13 6.62 -3.09 -7.70
CA PRO A 13 6.59 -2.68 -9.10
C PRO A 13 5.97 -1.28 -9.24
N ALA A 14 6.78 -0.31 -9.67
CA ALA A 14 6.31 0.95 -10.25
C ALA A 14 6.86 1.05 -11.68
N ARG A 15 6.15 1.77 -12.56
CA ARG A 15 6.50 1.90 -13.98
C ARG A 15 6.65 3.37 -14.35
N GLY A 16 7.67 3.70 -15.14
CA GLY A 16 7.80 5.02 -15.78
C GLY A 16 7.79 6.20 -14.80
N ALA A 17 7.09 7.28 -15.17
CA ALA A 17 7.01 8.53 -14.41
C ALA A 17 6.45 8.35 -12.98
N ASP A 18 5.62 7.33 -12.76
CA ASP A 18 5.08 7.01 -11.42
C ASP A 18 6.21 6.63 -10.45
N ALA A 19 7.29 6.02 -10.94
CA ALA A 19 8.41 5.62 -10.10
C ALA A 19 9.20 6.83 -9.58
N GLU A 20 9.40 7.86 -10.41
CA GLU A 20 10.14 9.07 -10.03
C GLU A 20 9.33 9.94 -9.06
N ALA A 21 8.05 10.16 -9.36
CA ALA A 21 7.14 10.87 -8.46
C ALA A 21 7.03 10.15 -7.11
N ARG A 22 6.92 8.81 -7.12
CA ARG A 22 6.89 7.99 -5.91
C ARG A 22 8.17 8.14 -5.09
N ASN A 23 9.34 8.11 -5.73
CA ASN A 23 10.62 8.26 -5.03
C ASN A 23 10.75 9.66 -4.41
N THR A 24 10.33 10.70 -5.13
CA THR A 24 10.33 12.08 -4.60
C THR A 24 9.46 12.21 -3.35
N LEU A 25 8.25 11.66 -3.39
CA LEU A 25 7.33 11.65 -2.24
C LEU A 25 7.87 10.80 -1.08
N LEU A 26 8.50 9.67 -1.39
CA LEU A 26 9.12 8.82 -0.39
C LEU A 26 10.23 9.57 0.35
N GLU A 27 11.13 10.24 -0.37
CA GLU A 27 12.22 11.00 0.26
C GLU A 27 11.70 12.18 1.10
N ALA A 28 10.61 12.85 0.66
CA ALA A 28 9.94 13.85 1.48
C ALA A 28 9.38 13.25 2.78
N ALA A 29 8.63 12.15 2.68
CA ALA A 29 8.06 11.47 3.85
C ALA A 29 9.13 10.94 4.82
N LEU A 30 10.28 10.48 4.31
CA LEU A 30 11.39 10.01 5.13
C LEU A 30 12.08 11.15 5.89
N ARG A 31 12.16 12.33 5.27
CA ARG A 31 12.70 13.54 5.88
C ARG A 31 11.78 14.06 6.98
N ASP A 32 10.48 14.08 6.71
CA ASP A 32 9.47 14.63 7.62
C ASP A 32 9.14 13.64 8.75
N GLY A 33 9.36 12.35 8.52
CA GLY A 33 9.07 11.28 9.47
C GLY A 33 7.57 11.03 9.64
N LEU A 34 7.21 10.32 10.70
CA LEU A 34 5.80 10.17 11.08
C LEU A 34 5.37 11.28 12.04
N PRO A 35 4.11 11.73 11.94
CA PRO A 35 3.56 12.73 12.84
C PRO A 35 3.46 12.19 14.27
N GLY A 36 3.73 13.06 15.23
CA GLY A 36 3.70 12.78 16.65
C GLY A 36 2.46 13.35 17.35
N LEU A 37 2.36 13.12 18.67
CA LEU A 37 1.26 13.64 19.50
C LEU A 37 1.21 15.18 19.60
N ARG A 38 2.26 15.86 19.16
CA ARG A 38 2.34 17.33 19.09
C ARG A 38 1.68 17.88 17.83
N ASP A 39 1.46 17.06 16.81
CA ASP A 39 0.74 17.43 15.62
C ASP A 39 -0.76 17.41 15.92
N GLU A 40 -1.43 18.56 15.77
CA GLU A 40 -2.84 18.72 16.15
C GLU A 40 -3.75 17.68 15.48
N ALA A 41 -3.48 17.36 14.20
CA ALA A 41 -4.21 16.36 13.43
C ALA A 41 -4.07 14.91 13.98
N TRP A 42 -3.05 14.63 14.80
CA TRP A 42 -2.72 13.29 15.30
C TRP A 42 -2.84 13.15 16.81
N LYS A 43 -3.31 14.21 17.50
CA LYS A 43 -3.47 14.27 18.97
C LYS A 43 -4.22 13.07 19.56
N TYR A 44 -5.20 12.54 18.82
CA TYR A 44 -6.05 11.44 19.28
C TYR A 44 -5.86 10.13 18.48
N THR A 45 -4.87 10.08 17.57
CA THR A 45 -4.60 8.93 16.70
C THR A 45 -3.11 8.54 16.78
N PRO A 46 -2.62 8.05 17.93
CA PRO A 46 -1.19 7.79 18.12
C PRO A 46 -0.65 6.70 17.16
N LEU A 47 0.46 6.98 16.48
CA LEU A 47 1.09 6.07 15.50
C LEU A 47 2.15 5.10 16.07
N ARG A 48 2.38 5.11 17.40
CA ARG A 48 3.40 4.27 18.06
C ARG A 48 3.30 2.77 17.74
N ALA A 49 2.09 2.27 17.55
CA ALA A 49 1.88 0.87 17.19
C ALA A 49 2.37 0.56 15.76
N LEU A 50 2.19 1.51 14.84
CA LEU A 50 2.69 1.41 13.47
C LEU A 50 4.22 1.53 13.45
N GLU A 51 4.80 2.49 14.18
CA GLU A 51 6.25 2.74 14.31
C GLU A 51 7.08 1.52 14.71
N ARG A 52 6.48 0.59 15.46
CA ARG A 52 7.16 -0.64 15.88
C ARG A 52 7.09 -1.78 14.87
N ARG A 53 6.30 -1.65 13.79
CA ARG A 53 6.17 -2.68 12.77
C ARG A 53 7.31 -2.62 11.75
N GLY A 54 7.71 -3.80 11.28
CA GLY A 54 8.51 -3.93 10.06
C GLY A 54 7.60 -4.06 8.85
N PHE A 55 8.02 -3.50 7.72
CA PHE A 55 7.35 -3.68 6.43
C PHE A 55 8.09 -4.73 5.61
N ALA A 56 7.32 -5.51 4.86
CA ALA A 56 7.82 -6.47 3.87
C ALA A 56 7.10 -6.23 2.54
N PRO A 57 7.76 -6.47 1.41
CA PRO A 57 7.10 -6.44 0.11
C PRO A 57 5.99 -7.50 0.07
N ALA A 58 4.90 -7.18 -0.63
CA ALA A 58 3.89 -8.19 -0.92
C ALA A 58 4.49 -9.33 -1.77
N PRO A 59 4.07 -10.59 -1.56
CA PRO A 59 4.49 -11.71 -2.40
C PRO A 59 4.31 -11.40 -3.89
N ALA A 60 5.21 -11.93 -4.72
CA ALA A 60 5.16 -11.71 -6.17
C ALA A 60 3.91 -12.34 -6.80
N ALA A 61 3.57 -13.55 -6.36
CA ALA A 61 2.32 -14.21 -6.71
C ALA A 61 1.18 -13.71 -5.81
N ALA A 62 0.05 -13.36 -6.42
CA ALA A 62 -1.16 -13.08 -5.65
C ALA A 62 -1.65 -14.38 -4.97
N PRO A 63 -2.16 -14.31 -3.74
CA PRO A 63 -2.85 -15.44 -3.14
C PRO A 63 -4.08 -15.82 -3.98
N ALA A 64 -4.44 -17.10 -3.97
CA ALA A 64 -5.73 -17.53 -4.47
C ALA A 64 -6.84 -16.93 -3.60
N ILE A 65 -7.79 -16.24 -4.23
CA ILE A 65 -8.98 -15.69 -3.59
C ILE A 65 -10.18 -16.45 -4.15
N ASP A 66 -11.05 -16.90 -3.26
CA ASP A 66 -12.31 -17.54 -3.65
C ASP A 66 -13.25 -16.52 -4.31
N PRO A 67 -13.65 -16.70 -5.59
CA PRO A 67 -14.57 -15.81 -6.28
C PRO A 67 -15.93 -15.67 -5.60
N ALA A 68 -16.34 -16.66 -4.79
CA ALA A 68 -17.60 -16.59 -4.04
C ALA A 68 -17.64 -15.41 -3.06
N LEU A 69 -16.48 -14.95 -2.56
CA LEU A 69 -16.38 -13.75 -1.72
C LEU A 69 -16.77 -12.46 -2.45
N LEU A 70 -16.83 -12.49 -3.78
CA LEU A 70 -17.12 -11.35 -4.65
C LEU A 70 -18.46 -11.49 -5.38
N ALA A 71 -19.16 -12.61 -5.23
CA ALA A 71 -20.34 -12.95 -6.03
C ALA A 71 -21.46 -11.90 -5.92
N ASP A 72 -21.63 -11.33 -4.73
CA ASP A 72 -22.68 -10.34 -4.45
C ASP A 72 -22.29 -8.90 -4.80
N ILE A 73 -21.06 -8.68 -5.30
CA ILE A 73 -20.61 -7.36 -5.75
C ILE A 73 -20.92 -7.24 -7.24
N PRO A 74 -21.88 -6.41 -7.67
CA PRO A 74 -22.23 -6.31 -9.09
C PRO A 74 -21.11 -5.68 -9.92
N ALA A 75 -21.13 -5.95 -11.24
CA ALA A 75 -20.32 -5.24 -12.20
C ALA A 75 -20.82 -3.78 -12.40
N PRO A 76 -19.95 -2.83 -12.79
CA PRO A 76 -18.50 -3.00 -12.98
C PRO A 76 -17.74 -3.07 -11.63
N ARG A 77 -16.74 -3.94 -11.56
CA ARG A 77 -15.91 -4.23 -10.39
C ARG A 77 -14.43 -4.34 -10.76
N LEU A 78 -13.59 -3.59 -10.05
CA LEU A 78 -12.13 -3.72 -10.13
C LEU A 78 -11.59 -4.30 -8.82
N VAL A 79 -10.84 -5.39 -8.92
CA VAL A 79 -10.26 -6.08 -7.76
C VAL A 79 -8.76 -5.86 -7.72
N PHE A 80 -8.26 -5.47 -6.54
CA PHE A 80 -6.83 -5.32 -6.26
C PHE A 80 -6.45 -6.21 -5.09
N VAL A 81 -5.47 -7.09 -5.29
CA VAL A 81 -4.95 -7.99 -4.26
C VAL A 81 -3.52 -7.59 -3.95
N ASN A 82 -3.25 -7.21 -2.69
CA ASN A 82 -1.95 -6.72 -2.23
C ASN A 82 -1.37 -5.59 -3.12
N GLY A 83 -2.24 -4.67 -3.54
CA GLY A 83 -1.87 -3.52 -4.38
C GLY A 83 -1.70 -3.81 -5.88
N ARG A 84 -2.02 -5.03 -6.36
CA ARG A 84 -1.95 -5.41 -7.79
C ARG A 84 -3.33 -5.70 -8.35
N HIS A 85 -3.61 -5.22 -9.57
CA HIS A 85 -4.86 -5.50 -10.26
C HIS A 85 -5.01 -7.01 -10.54
N ALA A 86 -6.12 -7.59 -10.09
CA ALA A 86 -6.45 -9.00 -10.25
C ALA A 86 -7.51 -9.17 -11.36
N ALA A 87 -7.06 -9.14 -12.61
CA ALA A 87 -7.95 -9.16 -13.78
C ALA A 87 -8.96 -10.32 -13.79
N ALA A 88 -8.59 -11.49 -13.30
CA ALA A 88 -9.48 -12.66 -13.22
C ALA A 88 -10.64 -12.52 -12.22
N LEU A 89 -10.56 -11.54 -11.31
CA LEU A 89 -11.59 -11.26 -10.29
C LEU A 89 -12.35 -9.95 -10.59
N SER A 90 -11.82 -9.13 -11.50
CA SER A 90 -12.46 -7.92 -12.02
C SER A 90 -13.46 -8.24 -13.11
N ASP A 91 -14.49 -7.40 -13.24
CA ASP A 91 -15.52 -7.47 -14.28
C ASP A 91 -15.86 -6.04 -14.73
N LEU A 92 -15.72 -5.74 -16.01
CA LEU A 92 -16.01 -4.41 -16.59
C LEU A 92 -17.17 -4.45 -17.59
N SER A 93 -17.85 -5.59 -17.70
CA SER A 93 -18.97 -5.77 -18.61
C SER A 93 -20.20 -4.93 -18.25
#